data_AF-A0A0A2ZZ25-F1
#
_entry.id   AF-A0A0A2ZZ25-F1
#
_cell.length_a   1.000
_cell.length_b   1.000
_cell.length_c   1.000
_cell.angle_alpha   90.00
_cell.angle_beta   90.00
_cell.angle_gamma   90.00
#
_symmetry.space_group_name_H-M   'P 1'
#
loop_
_entity.id
_entity.type
_entity.pdbx_description
1 polymer ?
#
loop_
_entity_poly.entity_id
_entity_poly.type
_entity_poly.pdbx_seq_one_letter_code
_entity_poly.pdbx_strand_id
1 'polypeptide(L)' 'MKSVHELFKEAYEEANYEENSRYSNCSREELVIEAEYLYQRLVNIIEYLDQGGTDIDVIRFEVMDGLYESRI' A
#
# COMPACT_ATOMS: atom_id res chain seq x y z
N MET A 1 23.52 3.97 16.46
CA MET A 1 22.78 3.67 15.21
C MET A 1 21.35 3.40 15.64
N LYS A 2 20.36 4.03 15.02
CA LYS A 2 18.95 3.79 15.37
C LYS A 2 18.56 2.37 14.93
N SER A 3 17.74 1.71 15.71
CA SER A 3 17.07 0.47 15.34
C SER A 3 16.02 0.74 14.26
N VAL A 4 15.63 -0.31 13.54
CA VAL A 4 14.55 -0.23 12.55
C VAL A 4 13.26 0.29 13.20
N HIS A 5 12.93 -0.21 14.39
CA HIS A 5 11.74 0.23 15.13
C HIS A 5 11.74 1.74 15.42
N GLU A 6 12.89 2.30 15.83
CA GLU A 6 13.02 3.74 16.06
C GLU A 6 12.83 4.55 14.78
N LEU A 7 13.36 4.08 13.64
CA LEU A 7 13.16 4.75 12.35
C LEU A 7 11.69 4.79 11.93
N PHE A 8 10.97 3.67 12.10
CA PHE A 8 9.54 3.62 11.79
C PHE A 8 8.72 4.52 12.72
N LYS A 9 9.05 4.54 14.01
CA LYS A 9 8.36 5.38 14.98
C LYS A 9 8.54 6.86 14.67
N GLU A 10 9.77 7.30 14.39
CA GLU A 10 10.04 8.69 14.02
C GLU A 10 9.31 9.10 12.74
N ALA A 11 9.33 8.26 11.70
CA ALA A 11 8.60 8.52 10.46
C ALA A 11 7.08 8.59 10.69
N TYR A 12 6.54 7.76 11.59
CA TYR A 12 5.12 7.77 11.94
C TYR A 12 4.72 9.07 12.65
N GLU A 13 5.54 9.51 13.59
CA GLU A 13 5.32 10.75 14.35
C GLU A 13 5.51 11.99 13.48
N GLU A 14 6.55 12.04 12.63
CA GLU A 14 6.82 13.18 11.74
C GLU A 14 5.70 13.41 10.72
N ALA A 15 5.16 12.32 10.16
CA ALA A 15 4.04 12.40 9.23
C ALA A 15 2.68 12.62 9.92
N ASN A 16 2.65 12.56 11.27
CA ASN A 16 1.45 12.58 12.09
C ASN A 16 0.38 11.62 11.57
N TYR A 17 0.76 10.36 11.32
CA TYR A 17 -0.12 9.38 10.69
C TYR A 17 -1.35 9.05 11.53
N GLU A 18 -1.33 9.31 12.83
CA GLU A 18 -2.51 9.19 13.69
C GLU A 18 -3.68 10.06 13.18
N GLU A 19 -3.39 11.28 12.73
CA GLU A 19 -4.41 12.21 12.23
C GLU A 19 -4.50 12.23 10.70
N ASN A 20 -3.39 12.00 10.00
CA ASN A 20 -3.29 12.20 8.55
C ASN A 20 -3.44 10.92 7.74
N SER A 21 -3.31 9.74 8.35
CA SER A 21 -3.44 8.48 7.63
C SER A 21 -4.90 8.09 7.47
N ARG A 22 -5.29 7.69 6.26
CA ARG A 22 -6.58 7.04 6.03
C ARG A 22 -6.74 5.72 6.80
N TYR A 23 -5.65 5.14 7.26
CA TYR A 23 -5.62 3.86 7.97
C TYR A 23 -5.47 4.03 9.49
N SER A 24 -5.50 5.25 10.03
CA SER A 24 -5.25 5.48 11.47
C SER A 24 -6.31 4.82 12.36
N ASN A 25 -7.53 4.68 11.86
CA ASN A 25 -8.63 4.03 12.58
C ASN A 25 -8.73 2.52 12.31
N CYS A 26 -7.86 1.96 11.46
CA CYS A 26 -7.89 0.53 11.16
C CYS A 26 -7.33 -0.29 12.33
N SER A 27 -8.00 -1.40 12.63
CA SER A 27 -7.47 -2.47 13.46
C SER A 27 -6.21 -3.10 12.83
N ARG A 28 -5.46 -3.85 13.62
CA ARG A 28 -4.29 -4.58 13.12
C ARG A 28 -4.68 -5.58 12.02
N GLU A 29 -5.79 -6.29 12.19
CA GLU A 29 -6.30 -7.25 11.23
C GLU A 29 -6.63 -6.57 9.89
N GLU A 30 -7.31 -5.42 9.92
CA GLU A 30 -7.61 -4.63 8.72
C GLU A 30 -6.32 -4.15 8.04
N LEU A 31 -5.34 -3.64 8.80
CA LEU A 31 -4.05 -3.20 8.24
C LEU A 31 -3.29 -4.34 7.55
N VAL A 32 -3.32 -5.56 8.11
CA VAL A 32 -2.71 -6.73 7.48
C VAL A 32 -3.41 -7.08 6.17
N ILE A 33 -4.75 -7.06 6.15
CA ILE A 33 -5.53 -7.30 4.94
C ILE A 33 -5.20 -6.25 3.87
N GLU A 34 -5.20 -4.97 4.23
CA GLU A 34 -4.88 -3.87 3.31
C GLU A 34 -3.46 -4.01 2.72
N ALA A 35 -2.49 -4.40 3.54
CA ALA A 35 -1.11 -4.63 3.10
C ALA A 35 -0.98 -5.81 2.14
N GLU A 36 -1.63 -6.94 2.41
CA GLU A 36 -1.62 -8.13 1.53
C GLU A 36 -2.28 -7.82 0.17
N TYR A 37 -3.42 -7.12 0.18
CA TYR A 37 -4.07 -6.71 -1.06
C TYR A 37 -3.20 -5.73 -1.88
N LEU A 38 -2.59 -4.73 -1.24
CA LEU A 38 -1.69 -3.80 -1.94
C LEU A 38 -0.48 -4.54 -2.52
N TYR A 39 0.10 -5.47 -1.76
CA TYR A 39 1.19 -6.32 -2.23
C TYR A 39 0.78 -7.10 -3.49
N GLN A 40 -0.40 -7.74 -3.48
CA GLN A 40 -0.90 -8.49 -4.63
C GLN A 40 -1.07 -7.61 -5.87
N ARG A 41 -1.56 -6.38 -5.73
CA ARG A 41 -1.70 -5.44 -6.87
C ARG A 41 -0.36 -5.05 -7.47
N LEU A 42 0.64 -4.83 -6.62
CA LEU A 42 2.00 -4.57 -7.09
C LEU A 42 2.60 -5.79 -7.82
N VAL A 43 2.37 -7.01 -7.31
CA VAL A 43 2.78 -8.24 -7.99
C VAL A 43 2.14 -8.34 -9.37
N ASN A 44 0.82 -8.13 -9.49
CA ASN A 44 0.13 -8.17 -10.77
C ASN A 44 0.70 -7.16 -11.79
N ILE A 45 1.02 -5.93 -11.33
CA ILE A 45 1.64 -4.91 -12.19
C ILE A 45 3.01 -5.37 -12.67
N ILE A 46 3.84 -5.92 -11.78
CA ILE A 46 5.17 -6.42 -12.15
C ILE A 46 5.04 -7.57 -13.16
N GLU A 47 4.16 -8.54 -12.91
CA GLU A 47 3.93 -9.65 -13.83
C GLU A 47 3.44 -9.18 -15.20
N TYR A 48 2.55 -8.19 -15.25
CA TYR A 48 2.08 -7.59 -16.51
C TYR A 48 3.24 -6.96 -17.28
N LEU A 49 4.11 -6.19 -16.60
CA LEU A 49 5.28 -5.56 -17.21
C LEU A 49 6.30 -6.59 -17.69
N ASP A 50 6.58 -7.63 -16.90
CA ASP A 50 7.52 -8.71 -17.24
C ASP A 50 7.06 -9.52 -18.45
N GLN A 51 5.74 -9.58 -18.69
CA GLN A 51 5.14 -10.20 -19.89
C GLN A 51 5.13 -9.27 -21.11
N GLY A 52 5.77 -8.09 -21.03
CA GLY A 52 5.84 -7.11 -22.12
C GLY A 52 4.64 -6.16 -22.19
N GLY A 53 3.81 -6.13 -21.15
CA GLY A 53 2.69 -5.20 -21.01
C GLY A 53 3.16 -3.75 -21.00
N THR A 54 2.47 -2.90 -21.78
CA THR A 54 2.80 -1.48 -21.95
C THR A 54 1.59 -0.56 -21.85
N ASP A 55 0.38 -1.12 -21.71
CA ASP A 55 -0.84 -0.34 -21.60
C ASP A 55 -0.91 0.33 -20.23
N ILE A 56 -0.85 1.66 -20.24
CA ILE A 56 -0.90 2.47 -19.02
C ILE A 56 -2.26 2.38 -18.33
N ASP A 57 -3.34 2.10 -19.05
CA ASP A 57 -4.67 2.02 -18.47
C ASP A 57 -4.83 0.72 -17.67
N VAL A 58 -4.17 -0.38 -18.08
CA VAL A 58 -4.09 -1.62 -17.28
C VAL A 58 -3.33 -1.39 -15.98
N ILE A 59 -2.18 -0.70 -16.06
CA ILE A 59 -1.38 -0.38 -14.86
C ILE A 59 -2.17 0.53 -13.92
N ARG A 60 -2.82 1.56 -14.46
CA ARG A 60 -3.68 2.47 -13.68
C ARG A 60 -4.84 1.72 -13.03
N PHE A 61 -5.44 0.76 -13.72
CA PHE A 61 -6.51 -0.05 -13.15
C PHE A 61 -6.04 -0.80 -11.89
N GLU A 62 -4.92 -1.54 -11.96
CA GLU A 62 -4.38 -2.25 -10.80
C GLU A 62 -3.95 -1.30 -9.66
N VAL A 63 -3.36 -0.14 -10.00
CA VAL A 63 -3.00 0.89 -9.00
C VAL A 63 -4.25 1.43 -8.31
N MET A 64 -5.31 1.74 -9.07
CA MET A 64 -6.55 2.28 -8.51
C MET A 64 -7.28 1.25 -7.65
N ASP A 65 -7.25 -0.04 -8.01
CA ASP A 65 -7.78 -1.13 -7.17
C ASP A 65 -6.91 -1.38 -5.91
N GLY A 66 -5.62 -1.05 -6.00
CA GLY A 66 -4.67 -1.01 -4.88
C GLY A 66 -4.92 0.14 -3.90
N LEU A 67 -5.28 1.31 -4.43
CA LEU A 67 -5.40 2.56 -3.67
C LEU A 67 -6.82 2.89 -3.21
N TYR A 68 -7.84 2.61 -4.00
CA TYR A 68 -9.22 2.95 -3.68
C TYR A 68 -9.96 1.72 -3.20
N GLU A 69 -10.86 1.93 -2.24
CA GLU A 69 -11.73 0.94 -1.59
C GLU A 69 -12.73 0.32 -2.58
N SER A 70 -12.26 -0.34 -3.64
CA SER A 70 -13.01 -1.41 -4.27
C SER A 70 -12.81 -2.67 -3.42
N ARG A 71 -13.14 -2.57 -2.13
CA ARG A 71 -12.93 -3.64 -1.16
C ARG A 71 -14.19 -3.74 -0.31
N ILE A 72 -15.05 -4.65 -0.78
CA ILE A 72 -16.37 -5.10 -0.28
C ILE A 72 -17.56 -4.45 -0.98
#